data_AF-A0A1Y4CJJ9-F1
#
_entry.id   AF-A0A1Y4CJJ9-F1
#
_cell.length_a   1.000
_cell.length_b   1.000
_cell.length_c   1.000
_cell.angle_alpha   90.00
_cell.angle_beta   90.00
_cell.angle_gamma   90.00
#
_symmetry.space_group_name_H-M   'P 1'
#
loop_
_entity.id
_entity.type
_entity.pdbx_description
1 polymer ?
#
loop_
_entity_poly.entity_id
_entity_poly.type
_entity_poly.pdbx_seq_one_letter_code
_entity_poly.pdbx_strand_id
1 'polypeptide(L)'
;MCGISLFAQTGFDSVGQFDGYDFSTFTINGLEVGGPEYTEQDIIRAFGQPDTVEFDEFGYTYLYEEKIKILNKEMGTGSYSVQITLFNNPGPITCVYIADETCLINGYIRVGDRISKAYEMGGRFQDYKFDFNDGSGYVMWCPSGWGNADWIVCPKITYDKDGIIASFSIWLY
;
A
#
# COMPACT_ATOMS: atom_id res chain seq x y z
N MET A 1 -20.36 -15.67 -55.28
CA MET A 1 -20.99 -16.37 -54.16
C MET A 1 -19.90 -17.21 -53.50
N CYS A 2 -19.35 -16.72 -52.39
CA CYS A 2 -19.64 -17.15 -51.01
C CYS A 2 -18.77 -18.37 -50.64
N GLY A 3 -17.92 -18.37 -49.61
CA GLY A 3 -17.56 -17.35 -48.63
C GLY A 3 -16.35 -17.86 -47.85
N ILE A 4 -15.38 -16.99 -47.60
CA ILE A 4 -14.32 -17.24 -46.62
C ILE A 4 -14.96 -16.93 -45.28
N SER A 5 -15.20 -17.95 -44.44
CA SER A 5 -15.61 -17.69 -43.07
C SER A 5 -14.39 -17.27 -42.28
N LEU A 6 -14.34 -15.97 -42.01
CA LEU A 6 -13.63 -15.35 -40.90
C LEU A 6 -14.28 -15.78 -39.56
N PHE A 7 -13.67 -15.32 -38.47
CA PHE A 7 -14.02 -15.46 -37.05
C PHE A 7 -13.38 -16.65 -36.33
N ALA A 8 -12.62 -16.49 -35.26
CA ALA A 8 -11.88 -15.37 -34.70
C ALA A 8 -11.04 -16.06 -33.61
N GLN A 9 -9.71 -15.95 -33.68
CA GLN A 9 -8.91 -16.11 -32.48
C GLN A 9 -9.37 -14.99 -31.53
N THR A 10 -10.20 -15.31 -30.55
CA THR A 10 -10.33 -14.46 -29.36
C THR A 10 -9.06 -14.65 -28.56
N GLY A 11 -8.01 -13.96 -28.98
CA GLY A 11 -6.89 -13.64 -28.11
C GLY A 11 -7.46 -12.80 -26.97
N PHE A 12 -7.68 -13.44 -25.83
CA PHE A 12 -7.59 -12.77 -24.55
C PHE A 12 -6.12 -12.81 -24.09
N ASP A 13 -5.22 -12.30 -24.93
CA ASP A 13 -3.90 -11.88 -24.48
C ASP A 13 -4.03 -10.45 -23.97
N SER A 14 -4.68 -10.31 -22.82
CA SER A 14 -4.48 -9.16 -21.93
C SER A 14 -4.46 -9.64 -20.48
N VAL A 15 -3.79 -10.77 -20.22
CA VAL A 15 -3.10 -10.91 -18.95
C VAL A 15 -1.91 -9.97 -19.09
N GLY A 16 -2.04 -8.74 -18.58
CA GLY A 16 -0.89 -7.87 -18.44
C GLY A 16 0.23 -8.70 -17.83
N GLN A 17 1.34 -8.79 -18.52
CA GLN A 17 2.44 -9.66 -18.14
C GLN A 17 3.01 -9.10 -16.84
N PHE A 18 2.51 -9.56 -15.68
CA PHE A 18 3.00 -9.22 -14.35
C PHE A 18 4.37 -9.86 -14.05
N ASP A 19 5.11 -10.28 -15.10
CA ASP A 19 6.43 -10.88 -14.98
C ASP A 19 7.37 -9.88 -14.30
N GLY A 20 7.65 -10.14 -13.03
CA GLY A 20 8.52 -9.30 -12.19
C GLY A 20 7.86 -8.70 -10.95
N TYR A 21 6.53 -8.81 -10.79
CA TYR A 21 5.84 -8.36 -9.58
C TYR A 21 5.50 -9.51 -8.64
N ASP A 22 5.74 -9.30 -7.34
CA ASP A 22 5.32 -10.20 -6.27
C ASP A 22 4.25 -9.53 -5.40
N PHE A 23 3.06 -10.13 -5.39
CA PHE A 23 1.89 -9.72 -4.60
C PHE A 23 1.54 -10.74 -3.51
N SER A 24 2.48 -11.61 -3.15
CA SER A 24 2.31 -12.58 -2.06
C SER A 24 2.53 -11.95 -0.69
N THR A 25 3.23 -10.82 -0.61
CA THR A 25 3.50 -10.05 0.61
C THR A 25 3.16 -8.57 0.41
N PHE A 26 3.27 -7.75 1.46
CA PHE A 26 3.14 -6.29 1.37
C PHE A 26 4.52 -5.66 1.45
N THR A 27 4.93 -4.94 0.40
CA THR A 27 6.24 -4.27 0.37
C THR A 27 6.11 -2.79 0.06
N ILE A 28 7.02 -1.98 0.61
CA ILE A 28 7.11 -0.54 0.36
C ILE A 28 8.56 -0.23 0.00
N ASN A 29 8.77 0.36 -1.18
CA ASN A 29 10.11 0.61 -1.74
C ASN A 29 11.01 -0.64 -1.70
N GLY A 30 10.40 -1.83 -1.84
CA GLY A 30 11.09 -3.12 -1.81
C GLY A 30 11.35 -3.70 -0.41
N LEU A 31 10.99 -3.02 0.67
CA LEU A 31 11.06 -3.58 2.03
C LEU A 31 9.74 -4.27 2.40
N GLU A 32 9.82 -5.50 2.92
CA GLU A 32 8.65 -6.31 3.28
C GLU A 32 8.16 -5.99 4.70
N VAL A 33 6.87 -5.72 4.84
CA VAL A 33 6.24 -5.47 6.14
C VAL A 33 5.89 -6.80 6.82
N GLY A 34 6.26 -6.93 8.10
CA GLY A 34 6.19 -8.20 8.83
C GLY A 34 7.25 -9.22 8.39
N GLY A 35 8.19 -8.81 7.53
CA GLY A 35 9.26 -9.65 6.98
C GLY A 35 10.52 -9.70 7.85
N PRO A 36 11.73 -9.61 7.26
CA PRO A 36 12.99 -9.74 7.99
C PRO A 36 13.27 -8.55 8.92
N GLU A 37 14.30 -8.68 9.75
CA GLU A 37 14.80 -7.56 10.55
C GLU A 37 15.56 -6.56 9.69
N TYR A 38 15.19 -5.28 9.80
CA TYR A 38 15.85 -4.16 9.14
C TYR A 38 16.61 -3.32 10.14
N THR A 39 17.73 -2.75 9.67
CA THR A 39 18.46 -1.71 10.40
C THR A 39 17.96 -0.32 10.02
N GLU A 40 18.26 0.69 10.83
CA GLU A 40 18.09 2.10 10.46
C GLU A 40 18.69 2.43 9.09
N GLN A 41 19.85 1.86 8.74
CA GLN A 41 20.50 2.12 7.45
C GLN A 41 19.71 1.53 6.27
N ASP A 42 18.98 0.44 6.47
CA ASP A 42 18.12 -0.11 5.42
C ASP A 42 16.90 0.79 5.19
N ILE A 43 16.32 1.33 6.27
CA ILE A 43 15.24 2.32 6.19
C ILE A 43 15.72 3.59 5.48
N ILE A 44 16.90 4.12 5.85
CA ILE A 44 17.46 5.31 5.21
C ILE A 44 17.75 5.09 3.72
N ARG A 45 18.19 3.90 3.33
CA ARG A 45 18.42 3.58 1.90
C ARG A 45 17.12 3.54 1.11
N ALA A 46 16.03 3.07 1.70
CA ALA A 46 14.74 2.93 1.02
C ALA A 46 13.91 4.23 0.98
N PHE A 47 14.05 5.08 1.99
CA PHE A 47 13.19 6.27 2.17
C PHE A 47 13.96 7.60 2.25
N GLY A 48 15.29 7.56 2.31
CA GLY A 48 16.12 8.73 2.59
C GLY A 48 16.27 9.02 4.08
N GLN A 49 16.87 10.17 4.39
CA GLN A 49 17.06 10.58 5.79
C GLN A 49 15.70 10.99 6.41
N PRO A 50 15.28 10.39 7.54
CA PRO A 50 14.08 10.83 8.26
C PRO A 50 14.28 12.23 8.84
N ASP A 51 13.19 12.98 8.97
CA ASP A 51 13.19 14.28 9.66
C ASP A 51 13.32 14.11 11.17
N THR A 52 12.70 13.06 11.71
CA THR A 52 12.74 12.72 13.13
C THR A 52 12.59 11.21 13.32
N VAL A 53 13.17 10.71 14.41
CA VAL A 53 13.00 9.33 14.86
C VAL A 53 12.47 9.36 16.29
N GLU A 54 11.36 8.68 16.52
CA GLU A 54 10.74 8.54 17.84
C GLU A 54 10.87 7.11 18.33
N PHE A 55 10.97 6.93 19.66
CA PHE A 55 10.96 5.62 20.30
C PHE A 55 9.86 5.60 21.37
N ASP A 56 8.88 4.74 21.18
CA ASP A 56 7.73 4.57 22.06
C ASP A 56 7.42 3.09 22.31
N GLU A 57 6.24 2.79 22.86
CA GLU A 57 5.80 1.42 23.15
C GLU A 57 5.59 0.55 21.90
N PHE A 58 5.64 1.15 20.71
CA PHE A 58 5.43 0.51 19.42
C PHE A 58 6.73 0.25 18.65
N GLY A 59 7.82 0.86 19.08
CA GLY A 59 9.17 0.64 18.58
C GLY A 59 9.85 1.91 18.10
N TYR A 60 10.75 1.77 17.13
CA TYR A 60 11.47 2.88 16.51
C TYR A 60 10.70 3.37 15.28
N THR A 61 10.14 4.58 15.37
CA THR A 61 9.32 5.17 14.31
C THR A 61 10.09 6.27 13.58
N TYR A 62 10.29 6.07 12.28
CA TYR A 62 10.95 7.01 11.36
C TYR A 62 9.89 7.85 10.66
N LEU A 63 10.00 9.17 10.80
CA LEU A 63 9.00 10.13 10.36
C LEU A 63 9.57 11.04 9.26
N TYR A 64 8.82 11.18 8.18
CA TYR A 64 9.24 11.94 6.99
C TYR A 64 8.17 12.93 6.56
N GLU A 65 8.63 14.14 6.24
CA GLU A 65 7.87 15.29 5.80
C GLU A 65 6.68 15.58 6.72
N GLU A 66 6.94 16.35 7.77
CA GLU A 66 5.85 16.84 8.64
C GLU A 66 4.89 17.68 7.78
N LYS A 67 3.68 17.16 7.55
CA LYS A 67 2.63 17.94 6.91
C LYS A 67 2.16 18.97 7.94
N ILE A 68 2.51 20.24 7.73
CA ILE A 68 1.92 21.37 8.43
C ILE A 68 0.42 21.41 8.06
N LYS A 69 -0.41 20.57 8.68
CA LYS A 69 -1.88 20.45 8.55
C LYS A 69 -2.44 21.08 7.25
N ILE A 70 -2.15 20.49 6.09
CA ILE A 70 -2.83 20.90 4.85
C ILE A 70 -3.93 19.87 4.54
N LEU A 71 -5.14 20.23 5.01
CA LEU A 71 -6.42 20.07 4.31
C LEU A 71 -6.66 18.78 3.51
N ASN A 72 -7.00 17.71 4.21
CA ASN A 72 -8.33 17.11 4.04
C ASN A 72 -8.68 16.40 5.34
N LYS A 73 -9.66 16.96 6.07
CA LYS A 73 -10.12 16.50 7.38
C LYS A 73 -10.74 15.09 7.36
N GLU A 74 -10.76 14.43 6.20
CA GLU A 74 -11.62 13.28 5.94
C GLU A 74 -10.84 12.02 5.53
N MET A 75 -9.52 12.10 5.25
CA MET A 75 -8.77 10.93 4.76
C MET A 75 -7.33 10.84 5.29
N GLY A 76 -7.18 10.51 6.57
CA GLY A 76 -5.91 10.08 7.17
C GLY A 76 -5.50 10.89 8.40
N THR A 77 -5.03 10.18 9.43
CA THR A 77 -4.63 10.73 10.73
C THR A 77 -3.12 10.88 10.89
N GLY A 78 -2.37 10.96 9.78
CA GLY A 78 -0.91 11.15 9.81
C GLY A 78 -0.52 12.62 9.85
N SER A 79 0.30 13.02 10.83
CA SER A 79 0.99 14.32 10.82
C SER A 79 2.17 14.36 9.82
N TYR A 80 2.50 13.22 9.21
CA TYR A 80 3.67 13.02 8.34
C TYR A 80 3.26 12.32 7.04
N SER A 81 3.97 12.60 5.94
CA SER A 81 3.75 11.95 4.64
C SER A 81 4.14 10.47 4.66
N VAL A 82 5.17 10.10 5.42
CA VAL A 82 5.58 8.70 5.62
C VAL A 82 5.89 8.44 7.09
N GLN A 83 5.43 7.31 7.61
CA GLN A 83 5.77 6.77 8.93
C GLN A 83 6.12 5.30 8.77
N ILE A 84 7.32 4.90 9.20
CA ILE A 84 7.78 3.51 9.23
C ILE A 84 8.17 3.16 10.65
N THR A 85 7.56 2.14 11.24
CA THR A 85 7.89 1.68 12.59
C THR A 85 8.53 0.30 12.54
N LEU A 86 9.71 0.19 13.14
CA LEU A 86 10.36 -1.09 13.43
C LEU A 86 10.07 -1.49 14.88
N PHE A 87 9.68 -2.75 15.12
CA PHE A 87 9.42 -3.24 16.49
C PHE A 87 10.61 -3.05 17.44
N ASN A 88 11.82 -3.25 16.92
CA ASN A 88 13.10 -2.99 17.56
C ASN A 88 14.07 -2.41 16.51
N ASN A 89 15.25 -1.95 16.91
CA ASN A 89 16.30 -1.54 15.98
C ASN A 89 17.61 -2.32 16.27
N PRO A 90 17.96 -3.35 15.47
CA PRO A 90 17.24 -3.83 14.29
C PRO A 90 15.94 -4.58 14.62
N GLY A 91 15.01 -4.65 13.66
CA GLY A 91 13.73 -5.34 13.83
C GLY A 91 12.84 -5.28 12.59
N PRO A 92 11.76 -6.08 12.53
CA PRO A 92 10.83 -6.06 11.41
C PRO A 92 9.98 -4.79 11.38
N ILE A 93 9.51 -4.40 10.20
CA ILE A 93 8.51 -3.32 10.05
C ILE A 93 7.16 -3.85 10.55
N THR A 94 6.56 -3.18 11.53
CA THR A 94 5.28 -3.57 12.15
C THR A 94 4.17 -2.56 11.92
N CYS A 95 4.50 -1.29 11.70
CA CYS A 95 3.52 -0.25 11.41
C CYS A 95 4.01 0.63 10.26
N VAL A 96 3.06 1.00 9.39
CA VAL A 96 3.31 1.89 8.26
C VAL A 96 2.12 2.83 8.06
N TYR A 97 2.41 4.09 7.76
CA TYR A 97 1.51 5.01 7.08
C TYR A 97 2.22 5.69 5.91
N ILE A 98 1.63 5.64 4.70
CA ILE A 98 2.16 6.28 3.49
C ILE A 98 1.07 7.17 2.87
N ALA A 99 1.35 8.46 2.73
CA ALA A 99 0.55 9.44 2.00
C ALA A 99 1.44 10.29 1.07
N ASP A 100 2.51 9.67 0.58
CA ASP A 100 3.54 10.22 -0.30
C ASP A 100 3.51 9.53 -1.67
N GLU A 101 3.62 10.31 -2.75
CA GLU A 101 3.52 9.83 -4.14
C GLU A 101 4.80 9.16 -4.67
N THR A 102 5.93 9.32 -3.96
CA THR A 102 7.22 8.74 -4.37
C THR A 102 7.37 7.29 -3.90
N CYS A 103 6.61 6.88 -2.89
CA CYS A 103 6.64 5.51 -2.36
C CYS A 103 5.90 4.53 -3.28
N LEU A 104 6.57 3.43 -3.65
CA LEU A 104 6.02 2.34 -4.44
C LEU A 104 5.62 1.16 -3.55
N ILE A 105 4.36 0.76 -3.63
CA ILE A 105 3.81 -0.42 -2.97
C ILE A 105 3.88 -1.61 -3.91
N ASN A 106 4.53 -2.69 -3.47
CA ASN A 106 4.78 -3.88 -4.29
C ASN A 106 5.41 -3.58 -5.66
N GLY A 107 6.14 -2.46 -5.76
CA GLY A 107 6.68 -1.94 -7.02
C GLY A 107 5.63 -1.49 -8.04
N TYR A 108 4.33 -1.59 -7.72
CA TYR A 108 3.24 -1.51 -8.69
C TYR A 108 2.36 -0.29 -8.50
N ILE A 109 1.78 -0.09 -7.32
CA ILE A 109 0.86 1.03 -7.03
C ILE A 109 1.51 2.08 -6.14
N ARG A 110 0.97 3.29 -6.16
CA ARG A 110 1.39 4.42 -5.30
C ARG A 110 0.22 5.37 -5.03
N VAL A 111 0.42 6.33 -4.15
CA VAL A 111 -0.52 7.44 -3.95
C VAL A 111 -0.68 8.19 -5.28
N GLY A 112 -1.91 8.58 -5.61
CA GLY A 112 -2.26 9.20 -6.89
C GLY A 112 -2.68 8.21 -8.00
N ASP A 113 -2.44 6.90 -7.84
CA ASP A 113 -2.97 5.89 -8.75
C ASP A 113 -4.47 5.66 -8.51
N ARG A 114 -5.18 5.08 -9.50
CA ARG A 114 -6.57 4.65 -9.32
C ARG A 114 -6.66 3.39 -8.46
N ILE A 115 -7.64 3.33 -7.56
CA ILE A 115 -7.92 2.16 -6.73
C ILE A 115 -8.23 0.91 -7.58
N SER A 116 -8.76 1.07 -8.79
CA SER A 116 -8.98 -0.04 -9.73
C SER A 116 -7.70 -0.86 -9.99
N LYS A 117 -6.53 -0.21 -9.98
CA LYS A 117 -5.23 -0.85 -10.18
C LYS A 117 -4.84 -1.76 -9.01
N ALA A 118 -5.28 -1.46 -7.78
CA ALA A 118 -5.00 -2.31 -6.62
C ALA A 118 -5.66 -3.69 -6.74
N TYR A 119 -6.87 -3.77 -7.31
CA TYR A 119 -7.56 -5.06 -7.51
C TYR A 119 -6.84 -6.00 -8.50
N GLU A 120 -5.98 -5.46 -9.36
CA GLU A 120 -5.18 -6.24 -10.31
C GLU A 120 -4.07 -7.05 -9.59
N MET A 121 -3.70 -6.66 -8.37
CA MET A 121 -2.69 -7.35 -7.56
C MET A 121 -3.15 -8.71 -7.03
N GLY A 122 -4.43 -9.06 -7.21
CA GLY A 122 -5.01 -10.28 -6.68
C GLY A 122 -5.07 -10.30 -5.14
N GLY A 123 -5.10 -11.50 -4.55
CA GLY A 123 -5.33 -11.65 -3.11
C GLY A 123 -6.81 -11.54 -2.74
N ARG A 124 -7.11 -11.17 -1.49
CA ARG A 124 -8.48 -10.98 -0.99
C ARG A 124 -8.71 -9.53 -0.64
N PHE A 125 -9.91 -9.03 -0.91
CA PHE A 125 -10.31 -7.66 -0.63
C PHE A 125 -11.54 -7.62 0.26
N GLN A 126 -11.61 -6.59 1.11
CA GLN A 126 -12.82 -6.22 1.84
C GLN A 126 -13.04 -4.70 1.73
N ASP A 127 -14.12 -4.33 1.06
CA ASP A 127 -14.46 -2.93 0.80
C ASP A 127 -15.23 -2.30 1.95
N TYR A 128 -14.85 -1.07 2.29
CA TYR A 128 -15.53 -0.23 3.26
C TYR A 128 -15.74 1.16 2.65
N LYS A 129 -16.94 1.70 2.82
CA LYS A 129 -17.23 3.09 2.48
C LYS A 129 -17.15 3.94 3.73
N PHE A 130 -16.68 5.17 3.58
CA PHE A 130 -16.86 6.14 4.66
C PHE A 130 -18.33 6.61 4.70
N ASP A 131 -18.78 7.02 5.88
CA ASP A 131 -20.16 7.50 6.09
C ASP A 131 -20.49 8.82 5.35
N PHE A 132 -19.52 9.39 4.63
CA PHE A 132 -19.66 10.62 3.86
C PHE A 132 -20.53 10.47 2.60
N ASN A 133 -20.80 9.24 2.13
CA ASN A 133 -21.59 8.93 0.93
C ASN A 133 -21.14 9.64 -0.37
N ASP A 134 -19.91 10.14 -0.40
CA ASP A 134 -19.35 10.90 -1.53
C ASP A 134 -18.58 10.01 -2.52
N GLY A 135 -18.44 8.73 -2.21
CA GLY A 135 -17.66 7.76 -2.99
C GLY A 135 -16.27 7.47 -2.43
N SER A 136 -15.83 8.20 -1.40
CA SER A 136 -14.59 7.90 -0.69
C SER A 136 -14.73 6.67 0.21
N GLY A 137 -13.60 6.01 0.47
CA GLY A 137 -13.59 4.80 1.27
C GLY A 137 -12.19 4.24 1.48
N TYR A 138 -12.17 3.00 1.93
CA TYR A 138 -10.95 2.21 1.97
C TYR A 138 -11.24 0.76 1.63
N VAL A 139 -10.22 0.08 1.14
CA VAL A 139 -10.23 -1.38 1.01
C VAL A 139 -9.18 -1.95 1.94
N MET A 140 -9.52 -3.05 2.61
CA MET A 140 -8.51 -3.92 3.21
C MET A 140 -8.08 -4.92 2.13
N TRP A 141 -6.79 -4.98 1.84
CA TRP A 141 -6.20 -5.91 0.89
C TRP A 141 -5.33 -6.91 1.65
N CYS A 142 -5.67 -8.19 1.56
CA CYS A 142 -4.86 -9.29 2.10
C CYS A 142 -4.01 -9.88 0.96
N PRO A 143 -2.67 -9.77 1.02
CA PRO A 143 -1.78 -10.41 0.06
C PRO A 143 -2.04 -11.92 -0.05
N SER A 144 -1.79 -12.48 -1.23
CA SER A 144 -2.12 -13.89 -1.50
C SER A 144 -1.33 -14.89 -0.63
N GLY A 145 -0.10 -14.54 -0.22
CA GLY A 145 0.75 -15.35 0.64
C GLY A 145 0.34 -15.32 2.11
N TRP A 146 -0.53 -14.39 2.52
CA TRP A 146 -0.98 -14.23 3.91
C TRP A 146 -2.19 -15.11 4.24
N GLY A 147 -2.68 -15.89 3.28
CA GLY A 147 -3.74 -16.87 3.47
C GLY A 147 -5.02 -16.25 4.03
N ASN A 148 -5.51 -16.82 5.13
CA ASN A 148 -6.72 -16.40 5.84
C ASN A 148 -6.44 -15.47 7.03
N ALA A 149 -5.39 -14.64 6.94
CA ALA A 149 -5.13 -13.61 7.95
C ALA A 149 -6.38 -12.78 8.25
N ASP A 150 -6.50 -12.37 9.51
CA ASP A 150 -7.56 -11.47 9.95
C ASP A 150 -7.43 -10.11 9.26
N TRP A 151 -8.56 -9.51 8.91
CA TRP A 151 -8.55 -8.25 8.18
C TRP A 151 -7.85 -7.12 8.93
N ILE A 152 -7.84 -7.15 10.27
CA ILE A 152 -7.21 -6.12 11.10
C ILE A 152 -5.69 -5.98 10.85
N VAL A 153 -5.03 -7.07 10.46
CA VAL A 153 -3.59 -7.04 10.14
C VAL A 153 -3.32 -6.82 8.65
N CYS A 154 -4.35 -6.71 7.80
CA CYS A 154 -4.17 -6.54 6.37
C CYS A 154 -3.90 -5.07 6.00
N PRO A 155 -3.10 -4.79 4.95
CA PRO A 155 -2.95 -3.45 4.40
C PRO A 155 -4.29 -2.77 4.09
N LYS A 156 -4.44 -1.53 4.55
CA LYS A 156 -5.54 -0.65 4.20
C LYS A 156 -5.11 0.30 3.09
N ILE A 157 -5.92 0.41 2.05
CA ILE A 157 -5.73 1.36 0.93
C ILE A 157 -6.90 2.34 0.96
N THR A 158 -6.63 3.60 1.29
CA THR A 158 -7.65 4.67 1.35
C THR A 158 -7.71 5.39 0.00
N TYR A 159 -8.90 5.77 -0.45
CA TYR A 159 -9.11 6.47 -1.71
C TYR A 159 -10.18 7.57 -1.61
N ASP A 160 -10.03 8.60 -2.45
CA ASP A 160 -10.98 9.72 -2.53
C ASP A 160 -12.24 9.38 -3.34
N LYS A 161 -13.17 10.33 -3.42
CA LYS A 161 -14.42 10.24 -4.20
C LYS A 161 -14.23 9.91 -5.68
N ASP A 162 -13.07 10.21 -6.25
CA ASP A 162 -12.75 9.96 -7.66
C ASP A 162 -12.04 8.60 -7.84
N GLY A 163 -11.90 7.84 -6.76
CA GLY A 163 -11.24 6.55 -6.72
C GLY A 163 -9.72 6.66 -6.82
N ILE A 164 -9.14 7.80 -6.45
CA ILE A 164 -7.68 8.02 -6.42
C ILE A 164 -7.15 7.61 -5.05
N ILE A 165 -6.12 6.77 -5.03
CA ILE A 165 -5.48 6.32 -3.81
C ILE A 165 -4.85 7.53 -3.10
N ALA A 166 -5.22 7.71 -1.85
CA ALA A 166 -4.75 8.81 -1.00
C ALA A 166 -3.76 8.36 0.07
N SER A 167 -3.86 7.11 0.54
CA SER A 167 -2.89 6.56 1.49
C SER A 167 -2.90 5.04 1.59
N PHE A 168 -1.81 4.51 2.15
CA PHE A 168 -1.66 3.12 2.58
C PHE A 168 -1.38 3.08 4.07
N SER A 169 -1.90 2.09 4.79
CA SER A 169 -1.56 1.89 6.19
C SER A 169 -1.69 0.44 6.62
N ILE A 170 -0.86 0.00 7.55
CA ILE A 170 -0.96 -1.32 8.19
C ILE A 170 -0.45 -1.24 9.63
N TRP A 171 -1.06 -2.04 10.51
CA TRP A 171 -0.68 -2.20 11.90
C TRP A 171 -0.65 -3.70 12.24
N LEU A 172 0.54 -4.23 12.52
CA LEU A 172 0.79 -5.61 12.92
C LEU A 172 1.04 -5.63 14.45
N TYR A 173 -0.01 -5.89 15.23
CA TYR A 173 0.08 -6.14 16.68
C TYR A 173 -0.32 -7.57 17.00
#